data_AF-A0A1J5I879-F1
#
_entry.id   AF-A0A1J5I879-F1
#
_cell.length_a   1.000
_cell.length_b   1.000
_cell.length_c   1.000
_cell.angle_alpha   90.00
_cell.angle_beta   90.00
_cell.angle_gamma   90.00
#
_symmetry.space_group_name_H-M   'P 1'
#
loop_
_entity.id
_entity.type
_entity.pdbx_description
1 polymer ?
#
loop_
_entity_poly.entity_id
_entity_poly.type
_entity_poly.pdbx_seq_one_letter_code
_entity_poly.pdbx_strand_id
1 'polypeptide(L)'
;MVILRLPEEIEKIRRSNLIVAEILNELKEKVKPGIATIELDVIASELARKKGVSPAFKGYRGYPFSLCTSVNFEVVHGLPSDRVLVEGDIISLDFGVYYKGYYGDAAVTVPVGNVSPEAARLMEVTEEGLYDGIKEARAGNRLGDISAAVQRRVEAAGFSVVRDFVGHGIGKNLHEEPQIPNYGIRGRGVELKAGMVLAIEPMVNEGTHKVRILPDGWTVVTEDVKLSAHFEHSVAITDNGPDILSKIQ
;
A
#
# COMPACT_ATOMS: atom_id res chain seq x y z
N MET A 1 19.91 -7.91 3.40
CA MET A 1 20.16 -8.95 2.37
C MET A 1 18.81 -9.35 1.80
N VAL A 2 18.66 -9.38 0.47
CA VAL A 2 17.38 -9.76 -0.16
C VAL A 2 17.15 -11.27 -0.02
N ILE A 3 15.94 -11.66 0.39
CA ILE A 3 15.57 -13.04 0.66
C ILE A 3 14.89 -13.64 -0.56
N LEU A 4 15.35 -14.81 -1.00
CA LEU A 4 14.70 -15.62 -2.03
C LEU A 4 13.95 -16.76 -1.34
N ARG A 5 12.65 -16.86 -1.61
CA ARG A 5 11.74 -17.80 -0.96
C ARG A 5 11.49 -19.01 -1.82
N LEU A 6 11.34 -20.14 -1.14
CA LEU A 6 10.83 -21.35 -1.76
C LEU A 6 9.32 -21.20 -2.07
N PRO A 7 8.79 -21.92 -3.07
CA PRO A 7 7.36 -21.85 -3.42
C PRO A 7 6.41 -22.04 -2.22
N GLU A 8 6.74 -22.94 -1.30
CA GLU A 8 5.95 -23.18 -0.10
C GLU A 8 5.96 -22.02 0.92
N GLU A 9 7.00 -21.18 0.92
CA GLU A 9 7.03 -19.96 1.73
C GLU A 9 6.19 -18.87 1.06
N ILE A 10 6.23 -18.77 -0.27
CA ILE A 10 5.36 -17.84 -1.04
C ILE A 10 3.89 -18.16 -0.78
N GLU A 11 3.50 -19.43 -0.78
CA GLU A 11 2.10 -19.82 -0.50
C GLU A 11 1.66 -19.51 0.94
N LYS A 12 2.58 -19.48 1.90
CA LYS A 12 2.26 -19.01 3.27
C LYS A 12 2.03 -17.51 3.30
N ILE A 13 2.85 -16.74 2.58
CA ILE A 13 2.68 -15.29 2.43
C ILE A 13 1.40 -14.96 1.67
N ARG A 14 1.04 -15.74 0.64
CA ARG A 14 -0.23 -15.62 -0.07
C ARG A 14 -1.40 -15.77 0.90
N ARG A 15 -1.39 -16.77 1.79
CA ARG A 15 -2.46 -16.93 2.77
C ARG A 15 -2.61 -15.72 3.70
N SER A 16 -1.50 -15.12 4.15
CA SER A 16 -1.56 -13.87 4.93
C SER A 16 -2.16 -12.73 4.10
N ASN A 17 -1.75 -12.59 2.84
CA ASN A 17 -2.20 -11.52 1.93
C ASN A 17 -3.65 -11.67 1.46
N LEU A 18 -4.15 -12.89 1.30
CA LEU A 18 -5.57 -13.13 0.99
C LEU A 18 -6.46 -12.71 2.16
N ILE A 19 -6.01 -12.93 3.41
CA ILE A 19 -6.73 -12.46 4.60
C ILE A 19 -6.78 -10.93 4.64
N VAL A 20 -5.67 -10.26 4.30
CA VAL A 20 -5.65 -8.79 4.13
C VAL A 20 -6.63 -8.35 3.06
N ALA A 21 -6.59 -8.95 1.88
CA ALA A 21 -7.47 -8.60 0.76
C ALA A 21 -8.96 -8.77 1.09
N GLU A 22 -9.32 -9.84 1.81
CA GLU A 22 -10.68 -10.07 2.31
C GLU A 22 -11.12 -8.96 3.27
N ILE A 23 -10.27 -8.60 4.24
CA ILE A 23 -10.57 -7.54 5.23
C ILE A 23 -10.69 -6.19 4.54
N LEU A 24 -9.77 -5.83 3.65
CA LEU A 24 -9.82 -4.57 2.91
C LEU A 24 -11.09 -4.49 2.06
N ASN A 25 -11.48 -5.56 1.37
CA ASN A 25 -12.73 -5.58 0.61
C ASN A 25 -13.96 -5.36 1.50
N GLU A 26 -14.00 -5.99 2.69
CA GLU A 26 -15.08 -5.73 3.66
C GLU A 26 -15.08 -4.28 4.16
N LEU A 27 -13.90 -3.68 4.38
CA LEU A 27 -13.77 -2.28 4.83
C LEU A 27 -14.20 -1.28 3.76
N LYS A 28 -13.88 -1.51 2.48
CA LYS A 28 -14.31 -0.64 1.37
C LYS A 28 -15.83 -0.46 1.36
N GLU A 29 -16.58 -1.54 1.58
CA GLU A 29 -18.05 -1.51 1.65
C GLU A 29 -18.62 -0.73 2.86
N LYS A 30 -17.77 -0.39 3.83
CA LYS A 30 -18.14 0.43 5.00
C LYS A 30 -17.84 1.91 4.81
N VAL A 31 -16.99 2.27 3.83
CA VAL A 31 -16.64 3.66 3.57
C VAL A 31 -17.84 4.39 2.97
N LYS A 32 -18.34 5.38 3.71
CA LYS A 32 -19.46 6.24 3.30
C LYS A 32 -19.45 7.54 4.12
N PRO A 33 -20.11 8.61 3.65
CA PRO A 33 -20.28 9.81 4.46
C PRO A 33 -20.90 9.47 5.83
N GLY A 34 -20.35 10.06 6.89
CA GLY A 34 -20.84 9.91 8.26
C GLY A 34 -20.17 8.83 9.10
N ILE A 35 -19.30 7.98 8.54
CA ILE A 35 -18.49 7.04 9.34
C ILE A 35 -17.22 7.72 9.86
N ALA A 36 -16.87 7.50 11.13
CA ALA A 36 -15.58 7.94 11.66
C ALA A 36 -14.46 6.95 11.30
N THR A 37 -13.25 7.46 11.07
CA THR A 37 -12.08 6.61 10.75
C THR A 37 -11.76 5.61 11.87
N ILE A 38 -12.02 5.95 13.14
CA ILE A 38 -11.89 5.01 14.26
C ILE A 38 -12.87 3.83 14.19
N GLU A 39 -14.06 4.02 13.60
CA GLU A 39 -15.01 2.91 13.43
C GLU A 39 -14.49 1.90 12.40
N LEU A 40 -13.77 2.35 11.37
CA LEU A 40 -13.11 1.47 10.39
C LEU A 40 -12.00 0.64 11.06
N ASP A 41 -11.20 1.22 11.96
CA ASP A 41 -10.18 0.47 12.73
C ASP A 41 -10.80 -0.58 13.65
N VAL A 42 -11.91 -0.25 14.32
CA VAL A 42 -12.66 -1.21 15.14
C VAL A 42 -13.14 -2.37 14.27
N ILE A 43 -13.74 -2.09 13.11
CA ILE A 43 -14.20 -3.12 12.16
C ILE A 43 -13.01 -3.99 11.70
N ALA A 44 -11.90 -3.38 11.30
CA ALA A 44 -10.69 -4.10 10.87
C ALA A 44 -10.17 -5.04 11.97
N SER A 45 -10.10 -4.54 13.20
CA SER A 45 -9.69 -5.31 14.39
C SER A 45 -10.62 -6.48 14.67
N GLU A 46 -11.93 -6.29 14.53
CA GLU A 46 -12.92 -7.35 14.72
C GLU A 46 -12.86 -8.42 13.63
N LEU A 47 -12.65 -8.02 12.37
CA LEU A 47 -12.49 -8.95 11.26
C LEU A 47 -11.21 -9.78 11.41
N ALA A 48 -10.09 -9.17 11.80
CA ALA A 48 -8.86 -9.87 12.11
C ALA A 48 -9.06 -10.91 13.23
N ARG A 49 -9.75 -10.51 14.32
CA ARG A 49 -10.10 -11.42 15.42
C ARG A 49 -10.98 -12.59 14.95
N LYS A 50 -12.01 -12.34 14.13
CA LYS A 50 -12.90 -13.38 13.57
C LYS A 50 -12.15 -14.37 12.69
N LYS A 51 -11.14 -13.91 11.94
CA LYS A 51 -10.27 -14.76 11.10
C LYS A 51 -9.12 -15.41 11.90
N GLY A 52 -8.99 -15.13 13.19
CA GLY A 52 -7.96 -15.70 14.06
C GLY A 52 -6.55 -15.23 13.70
N VAL A 53 -6.40 -13.98 13.24
CA VAL A 53 -5.12 -13.37 12.87
C VAL A 53 -4.83 -12.13 13.70
N SER A 54 -3.55 -11.74 13.76
CA SER A 54 -3.11 -10.53 14.44
C SER A 54 -2.91 -9.40 13.42
N PRO A 55 -3.46 -8.19 13.66
CA PRO A 55 -3.09 -7.00 12.89
C PRO A 55 -1.59 -6.73 13.01
N ALA A 56 -0.91 -6.53 11.88
CA ALA A 56 0.55 -6.38 11.85
C ALA A 56 1.03 -5.02 12.40
N PHE A 57 0.22 -3.98 12.22
CA PHE A 57 0.61 -2.61 12.54
C PHE A 57 0.46 -2.29 14.02
N LYS A 58 -0.49 -2.94 14.70
CA LYS A 58 -0.77 -2.66 16.10
C LYS A 58 0.42 -3.02 17.00
N GLY A 59 1.04 -2.00 17.58
CA GLY A 59 2.25 -2.07 18.38
C GLY A 59 3.55 -2.03 17.57
N TYR A 60 3.49 -2.01 16.24
CA TYR A 60 4.68 -1.96 15.39
C TYR A 60 5.41 -0.63 15.57
N ARG A 61 6.59 -0.67 16.19
CA ARG A 61 7.38 0.52 16.57
C ARG A 61 6.57 1.58 17.35
N GLY A 62 5.53 1.16 18.05
CA GLY A 62 4.65 2.04 18.83
C GLY A 62 3.41 2.56 18.09
N TYR A 63 3.12 2.11 16.86
CA TYR A 63 1.88 2.46 16.17
C TYR A 63 0.67 1.90 16.95
N PRO A 64 -0.34 2.72 17.29
CA PRO A 64 -1.35 2.31 18.28
C PRO A 64 -2.56 1.55 17.70
N PHE A 65 -2.79 1.61 16.40
CA PHE A 65 -4.00 1.09 15.75
C PHE A 65 -3.75 -0.16 14.90
N SER A 66 -4.80 -0.82 14.46
CA SER A 66 -4.73 -1.98 13.58
C SER A 66 -4.69 -1.59 12.10
N LEU A 67 -5.34 -0.48 11.76
CA LEU A 67 -5.51 0.07 10.42
C LEU A 67 -4.82 1.44 10.30
N CYS A 68 -4.26 1.74 9.14
CA CYS A 68 -3.89 3.08 8.74
C CYS A 68 -5.04 3.69 7.91
N THR A 69 -5.50 4.89 8.29
CA THR A 69 -6.57 5.62 7.59
C THR A 69 -6.06 7.00 7.21
N SER A 70 -5.68 7.18 5.94
CA SER A 70 -5.10 8.44 5.45
C SER A 70 -6.09 9.14 4.52
N VAL A 71 -6.67 10.25 4.98
CA VAL A 71 -7.76 10.96 4.29
C VAL A 71 -7.24 12.21 3.58
N ASN A 72 -7.59 12.35 2.30
CA ASN A 72 -7.26 13.49 1.43
C ASN A 72 -5.76 13.75 1.26
N PHE A 73 -5.20 14.70 2.00
CA PHE A 73 -3.80 15.13 1.90
C PHE A 73 -2.85 14.30 2.77
N GLU A 74 -3.40 13.41 3.59
CA GLU A 74 -2.65 12.40 4.34
C GLU A 74 -2.19 11.32 3.35
N VAL A 75 -0.89 11.13 3.26
CA VAL A 75 -0.22 10.25 2.30
C VAL A 75 -0.25 8.81 2.77
N VAL A 76 0.26 8.56 3.97
CA VAL A 76 0.36 7.24 4.62
C VAL A 76 0.39 7.39 6.14
N HIS A 77 0.18 6.27 6.84
CA HIS A 77 0.25 6.15 8.30
C HIS A 77 -0.70 7.08 9.09
N GLY A 78 -1.78 7.55 8.45
CA GLY A 78 -2.81 8.33 9.13
C GLY A 78 -3.43 7.55 10.28
N LEU A 79 -3.47 8.16 11.46
CA LEU A 79 -4.02 7.56 12.67
C LEU A 79 -5.57 7.60 12.63
N PRO A 80 -6.26 6.45 12.76
CA PRO A 80 -7.69 6.42 13.01
C PRO A 80 -8.09 7.33 14.18
N SER A 81 -9.16 8.12 14.00
CA SER A 81 -9.60 9.14 14.95
C SER A 81 -11.11 9.38 14.87
N ASP A 82 -11.62 10.32 15.68
CA ASP A 82 -13.01 10.78 15.63
C ASP A 82 -13.34 11.59 14.35
N ARG A 83 -12.39 11.69 13.39
CA ARG A 83 -12.64 12.30 12.07
C ARG A 83 -13.73 11.53 11.34
N VAL A 84 -14.86 12.19 11.12
CA VAL A 84 -16.00 11.72 10.33
C VAL A 84 -15.76 12.02 8.86
N LEU A 85 -15.87 10.99 8.02
CA LEU A 85 -15.75 11.13 6.56
C LEU A 85 -16.94 11.88 5.98
N VAL A 86 -16.67 12.75 5.00
CA VAL A 86 -17.70 13.54 4.30
C VAL A 86 -17.74 13.21 2.81
N GLU A 87 -18.88 13.49 2.17
CA GLU A 87 -19.02 13.37 0.71
C GLU A 87 -17.90 14.15 0.01
N GLY A 88 -17.19 13.49 -0.90
CA GLY A 88 -16.10 14.10 -1.66
C GLY A 88 -14.69 13.81 -1.12
N ASP A 89 -14.57 13.24 0.08
CA ASP A 89 -13.28 12.76 0.59
C ASP A 89 -12.77 11.56 -0.23
N ILE A 90 -11.46 11.38 -0.26
CA ILE A 90 -10.82 10.08 -0.57
C ILE A 90 -10.09 9.58 0.68
N ILE A 91 -10.09 8.26 0.88
CA ILE A 91 -9.42 7.63 2.01
C ILE A 91 -8.58 6.45 1.56
N SER A 92 -7.30 6.44 1.93
CA SER A 92 -6.41 5.29 1.85
C SER A 92 -6.59 4.42 3.08
N LEU A 93 -6.93 3.15 2.86
CA LEU A 93 -6.99 2.09 3.86
C LEU A 93 -5.80 1.17 3.65
N ASP A 94 -4.94 1.08 4.65
CA ASP A 94 -3.73 0.26 4.61
C ASP A 94 -3.73 -0.67 5.82
N PHE A 95 -3.59 -1.98 5.57
CA PHE A 95 -3.79 -3.02 6.55
C PHE A 95 -2.87 -4.22 6.35
N GLY A 96 -2.05 -4.52 7.37
CA GLY A 96 -1.25 -5.73 7.42
C GLY A 96 -1.75 -6.77 8.43
N VAL A 97 -1.44 -8.05 8.20
CA VAL A 97 -1.65 -9.12 9.18
C VAL A 97 -0.39 -9.95 9.39
N TYR A 98 -0.24 -10.51 10.59
CA TYR A 98 0.73 -11.57 10.87
C TYR A 98 -0.01 -12.89 11.07
N TYR A 99 0.26 -13.87 10.20
CA TYR A 99 -0.39 -15.17 10.22
C TYR A 99 0.63 -16.30 10.02
N LYS A 100 0.66 -17.24 10.98
CA LYS A 100 1.49 -18.46 10.93
C LYS A 100 2.96 -18.21 10.53
N GLY A 101 3.55 -17.13 11.03
CA GLY A 101 4.96 -16.80 10.80
C GLY A 101 5.22 -15.87 9.61
N TYR A 102 4.19 -15.40 8.91
CA TYR A 102 4.33 -14.56 7.73
C TYR A 102 3.40 -13.35 7.75
N TYR A 103 3.93 -12.22 7.31
CA TYR A 103 3.21 -10.99 7.10
C TYR A 103 2.50 -11.01 5.74
N GLY A 104 1.33 -10.38 5.69
CA GLY A 104 0.70 -9.91 4.47
C GLY A 104 0.41 -8.42 4.61
N ASP A 105 0.44 -7.72 3.48
CA ASP A 105 0.32 -6.26 3.43
C ASP A 105 -0.26 -5.79 2.10
N ALA A 106 -1.16 -4.80 2.20
CA ALA A 106 -1.79 -4.16 1.07
C ALA A 106 -2.54 -2.90 1.52
N ALA A 107 -2.73 -2.01 0.54
CA ALA A 107 -3.41 -0.75 0.70
C ALA A 107 -4.28 -0.41 -0.51
N VAL A 108 -5.31 0.40 -0.27
CA VAL A 108 -6.24 0.85 -1.30
C VAL A 108 -6.84 2.21 -0.97
N THR A 109 -6.87 3.11 -1.95
CA THR A 109 -7.61 4.36 -1.84
C THR A 109 -9.02 4.19 -2.40
N VAL A 110 -10.03 4.66 -1.67
CA VAL A 110 -11.43 4.63 -2.11
C VAL A 110 -12.13 5.97 -1.95
N PRO A 111 -13.13 6.27 -2.81
CA PRO A 111 -13.96 7.47 -2.69
C PRO A 111 -14.95 7.37 -1.51
N VAL A 112 -15.22 8.50 -0.88
CA VAL A 112 -16.32 8.66 0.08
C VAL A 112 -17.51 9.30 -0.64
N GLY A 113 -18.47 8.48 -1.06
CA GLY A 113 -19.57 8.94 -1.90
C GLY A 113 -19.08 9.34 -3.30
N ASN A 114 -19.57 10.46 -3.83
CA ASN A 114 -19.09 11.02 -5.08
C ASN A 114 -17.91 11.96 -4.84
N VAL A 115 -16.83 11.78 -5.62
CA VAL A 115 -15.61 12.60 -5.55
C VAL A 115 -15.46 13.44 -6.81
N SER A 116 -14.57 14.44 -6.77
CA SER A 116 -14.27 15.25 -7.94
C SER A 116 -13.62 14.42 -9.07
N PRO A 117 -13.73 14.85 -10.34
CA PRO A 117 -13.01 14.21 -11.45
C PRO A 117 -11.50 14.14 -11.22
N GLU A 118 -10.91 15.15 -10.57
CA GLU A 118 -9.49 15.20 -10.25
C GLU A 118 -9.10 14.14 -9.20
N ALA A 119 -9.91 13.96 -8.15
CA ALA A 119 -9.69 12.93 -7.13
C ALA A 119 -9.86 11.52 -7.72
N ALA A 120 -10.89 11.31 -8.56
CA ALA A 120 -11.09 10.06 -9.28
C ALA A 120 -9.88 9.72 -10.17
N ARG A 121 -9.40 10.71 -10.94
CA ARG A 121 -8.21 10.58 -11.81
C ARG A 121 -6.94 10.32 -11.01
N LEU A 122 -6.76 10.94 -9.85
CA LEU A 122 -5.62 10.68 -8.97
C LEU A 122 -5.59 9.20 -8.52
N MET A 123 -6.73 8.68 -8.05
CA MET A 123 -6.83 7.27 -7.64
C MET A 123 -6.58 6.32 -8.81
N GLU A 124 -7.20 6.56 -9.97
CA GLU A 124 -7.02 5.75 -11.19
C GLU A 124 -5.55 5.70 -11.60
N VAL A 125 -4.88 6.85 -11.73
CA VAL A 125 -3.48 6.91 -12.15
C VAL A 125 -2.55 6.23 -11.14
N THR A 126 -2.85 6.33 -9.85
CA THR A 126 -2.07 5.67 -8.80
C THR A 126 -2.17 4.16 -8.90
N GLU A 127 -3.39 3.64 -9.07
CA GLU A 127 -3.63 2.20 -9.26
C GLU A 127 -2.98 1.69 -10.57
N GLU A 128 -3.14 2.41 -11.67
CA GLU A 128 -2.50 2.06 -12.93
C GLU A 128 -0.98 2.08 -12.84
N GLY A 129 -0.42 3.04 -12.08
CA GLY A 129 1.01 3.12 -11.78
C GLY A 129 1.49 1.88 -11.04
N LEU A 130 0.75 1.43 -10.02
CA LEU A 130 1.01 0.15 -9.33
C LEU A 130 1.07 -1.00 -10.33
N TYR A 131 0.03 -1.18 -11.15
CA TYR A 131 -0.02 -2.29 -12.10
C TYR A 131 1.06 -2.21 -13.20
N ASP A 132 1.43 -1.02 -13.66
CA ASP A 132 2.55 -0.83 -14.58
C ASP A 132 3.88 -1.20 -13.93
N GLY A 133 4.09 -0.87 -12.66
CA GLY A 133 5.23 -1.33 -11.87
C GLY A 133 5.26 -2.85 -11.69
N ILE A 134 4.12 -3.46 -11.33
CA ILE A 134 3.99 -4.92 -11.16
C ILE A 134 4.37 -5.67 -12.44
N LYS A 135 3.97 -5.18 -13.62
CA LYS A 135 4.32 -5.82 -14.91
C LYS A 135 5.82 -5.97 -15.12
N GLU A 136 6.62 -5.06 -14.55
CA GLU A 136 8.09 -5.06 -14.63
C GLU A 136 8.75 -5.87 -13.51
N ALA A 137 7.99 -6.36 -12.52
CA ALA A 137 8.50 -7.23 -11.45
C ALA A 137 8.72 -8.67 -11.96
N ARG A 138 9.71 -8.82 -12.85
CA ARG A 138 10.06 -10.07 -13.55
C ARG A 138 11.50 -10.47 -13.23
N ALA A 139 11.76 -11.78 -13.18
CA ALA A 139 13.12 -12.28 -13.03
C ALA A 139 14.01 -11.77 -14.19
N GLY A 140 15.22 -11.28 -13.86
CA GLY A 140 16.16 -10.69 -14.81
C GLY A 140 15.99 -9.19 -15.06
N ASN A 141 14.83 -8.61 -14.76
CA ASN A 141 14.69 -7.15 -14.68
C ASN A 141 15.46 -6.59 -13.48
N ARG A 142 15.52 -5.28 -13.36
CA ARG A 142 16.08 -4.58 -12.20
C ARG A 142 15.02 -3.80 -11.46
N LEU A 143 15.25 -3.56 -10.17
CA LEU A 143 14.33 -2.81 -9.32
C LEU A 143 13.94 -1.44 -9.92
N GLY A 144 14.90 -0.74 -10.54
CA GLY A 144 14.64 0.54 -11.21
C GLY A 144 13.70 0.44 -12.42
N ASP A 145 13.44 -0.76 -12.96
CA ASP A 145 12.41 -0.97 -13.99
C ASP A 145 10.99 -0.81 -13.41
N ILE A 146 10.76 -1.37 -12.20
CA ILE A 146 9.51 -1.17 -11.44
C ILE A 146 9.34 0.32 -11.14
N SER A 147 10.36 0.93 -10.53
CA SER A 147 10.34 2.34 -10.11
C SER A 147 10.11 3.30 -11.28
N ALA A 148 10.78 3.08 -12.41
CA ALA A 148 10.64 3.93 -13.59
C ALA A 148 9.27 3.75 -14.27
N ALA A 149 8.66 2.57 -14.20
CA ALA A 149 7.33 2.33 -14.75
C ALA A 149 6.25 3.09 -13.96
N VAL A 150 6.29 3.01 -12.62
CA VAL A 150 5.42 3.79 -11.73
C VAL A 150 5.57 5.28 -12.00
N GLN A 151 6.80 5.79 -11.90
CA GLN A 151 7.09 7.22 -12.08
C GLN A 151 6.60 7.76 -13.42
N ARG A 152 6.84 7.03 -14.50
CA ARG A 152 6.42 7.44 -15.84
C ARG A 152 4.91 7.52 -15.97
N ARG A 153 4.14 6.57 -15.39
CA ARG A 153 2.67 6.61 -15.42
C ARG A 153 2.16 7.85 -14.70
N VAL A 154 2.69 8.09 -13.50
CA VAL A 154 2.27 9.18 -12.61
C VAL A 154 2.63 10.55 -13.16
N GLU A 155 3.90 10.76 -13.54
CA GLU A 155 4.37 12.07 -14.02
C GLU A 155 3.78 12.42 -15.40
N ALA A 156 3.51 11.44 -16.27
CA ALA A 156 2.82 11.68 -17.54
C ALA A 156 1.37 12.16 -17.36
N ALA A 157 0.73 11.83 -16.23
CA ALA A 157 -0.62 12.28 -15.91
C ALA A 157 -0.67 13.66 -15.25
N GLY A 158 0.49 14.24 -14.90
CA GLY A 158 0.62 15.54 -14.22
C GLY A 158 0.70 15.48 -12.70
N PHE A 159 0.84 14.29 -12.11
CA PHE A 159 0.97 14.08 -10.67
C PHE A 159 2.43 13.83 -10.27
N SER A 160 2.70 13.71 -8.98
CA SER A 160 4.05 13.46 -8.47
C SER A 160 4.13 12.24 -7.55
N VAL A 161 5.29 11.60 -7.55
CA VAL A 161 5.58 10.43 -6.71
C VAL A 161 6.29 10.86 -5.44
N VAL A 162 5.78 10.45 -4.27
CA VAL A 162 6.43 10.66 -2.97
C VAL A 162 7.80 9.98 -2.94
N ARG A 163 8.81 10.65 -2.37
CA ARG A 163 10.22 10.18 -2.43
C ARG A 163 10.79 9.67 -1.13
N ASP A 164 10.17 10.04 -0.02
CA ASP A 164 10.62 9.77 1.35
C ASP A 164 10.14 8.40 1.88
N PHE A 165 9.10 7.84 1.25
CA PHE A 165 8.49 6.55 1.56
C PHE A 165 8.50 5.66 0.31
N VAL A 166 8.75 4.38 0.51
CA VAL A 166 9.10 3.43 -0.54
C VAL A 166 8.60 2.04 -0.15
N GLY A 167 8.36 1.21 -1.17
CA GLY A 167 8.05 -0.20 -0.95
C GLY A 167 9.17 -0.99 -0.32
N HIS A 168 8.89 -2.24 0.01
CA HIS A 168 9.82 -3.08 0.73
C HIS A 168 9.72 -4.55 0.32
N GLY A 169 10.74 -5.34 0.68
CA GLY A 169 10.58 -6.79 0.75
C GLY A 169 9.61 -7.14 1.88
N ILE A 170 8.86 -8.23 1.72
CA ILE A 170 7.92 -8.70 2.76
C ILE A 170 7.95 -10.21 2.91
N GLY A 171 7.85 -10.68 4.15
CA GLY A 171 7.49 -12.07 4.41
C GLY A 171 7.58 -12.48 5.87
N LYS A 172 8.78 -12.79 6.41
CA LYS A 172 8.88 -13.16 7.84
C LYS A 172 8.94 -11.96 8.75
N ASN A 173 9.44 -10.84 8.23
CA ASN A 173 9.29 -9.53 8.83
C ASN A 173 8.36 -8.67 7.96
N LEU A 174 7.74 -7.66 8.59
CA LEU A 174 6.86 -6.72 7.90
C LEU A 174 7.63 -5.98 6.80
N HIS A 175 8.74 -5.34 7.19
CA HIS A 175 9.65 -4.65 6.28
C HIS A 175 10.97 -5.43 6.16
N GLU A 176 11.33 -5.83 4.94
CA GLU A 176 12.58 -6.49 4.57
C GLU A 176 13.25 -5.78 3.38
N GLU A 177 14.49 -6.15 3.07
CA GLU A 177 15.16 -5.67 1.87
C GLU A 177 14.61 -6.36 0.60
N PRO A 178 14.61 -5.69 -0.57
CA PRO A 178 15.11 -4.34 -0.80
C PRO A 178 14.05 -3.26 -0.51
N GLN A 179 14.50 -2.02 -0.29
CA GLN A 179 13.64 -0.86 -0.50
C GLN A 179 13.32 -0.67 -1.99
N ILE A 180 12.08 -0.29 -2.30
CA ILE A 180 11.54 -0.19 -3.66
C ILE A 180 10.99 1.22 -3.86
N PRO A 181 11.84 2.19 -4.24
CA PRO A 181 11.36 3.52 -4.57
C PRO A 181 10.33 3.48 -5.70
N ASN A 182 9.33 4.35 -5.63
CA ASN A 182 8.33 4.53 -6.70
C ASN A 182 8.85 5.43 -7.85
N TYR A 183 10.14 5.80 -7.79
CA TYR A 183 10.86 6.65 -8.73
C TYR A 183 12.25 6.08 -9.01
N GLY A 184 12.74 6.21 -10.24
CA GLY A 184 14.02 5.61 -10.58
C GLY A 184 14.37 5.61 -12.05
N ILE A 185 15.49 4.95 -12.36
CA ILE A 185 16.04 4.85 -13.70
C ILE A 185 15.98 3.39 -14.14
N ARG A 186 15.40 3.16 -15.33
CA ARG A 186 15.32 1.84 -15.98
C ARG A 186 16.69 1.16 -16.02
N GLY A 187 16.75 -0.14 -15.70
CA GLY A 187 17.96 -0.95 -15.71
C GLY A 187 18.94 -0.68 -14.56
N ARG A 188 18.53 0.05 -13.51
CA ARG A 188 19.35 0.31 -12.31
C ARG A 188 18.81 -0.43 -11.08
N GLY A 189 19.64 -0.53 -10.04
CA GLY A 189 19.28 -1.16 -8.77
C GLY A 189 19.52 -2.67 -8.74
N VAL A 190 18.94 -3.31 -7.73
CA VAL A 190 19.04 -4.75 -7.47
C VAL A 190 18.41 -5.53 -8.64
N GLU A 191 19.06 -6.62 -9.05
CA GLU A 191 18.49 -7.55 -10.02
C GLU A 191 17.34 -8.33 -9.36
N LEU A 192 16.19 -8.35 -10.03
CA LEU A 192 15.00 -9.05 -9.60
C LEU A 192 15.15 -10.54 -9.91
N LYS A 193 14.83 -11.39 -8.93
CA LYS A 193 14.98 -12.85 -9.03
C LYS A 193 13.71 -13.54 -8.59
N ALA A 194 13.44 -14.70 -9.19
CA ALA A 194 12.37 -15.57 -8.73
C ALA A 194 12.56 -15.91 -7.24
N GLY A 195 11.46 -15.90 -6.48
CA GLY A 195 11.45 -16.08 -5.04
C GLY A 195 11.49 -14.78 -4.23
N MET A 196 11.75 -13.62 -4.84
CA MET A 196 11.54 -12.33 -4.16
C MET A 196 10.04 -12.07 -3.95
N VAL A 197 9.69 -11.51 -2.80
CA VAL A 197 8.32 -11.04 -2.51
C VAL A 197 8.40 -9.60 -2.04
N LEU A 198 7.68 -8.73 -2.74
CA LEU A 198 7.83 -7.28 -2.70
C LEU A 198 6.47 -6.62 -2.47
N ALA A 199 6.36 -5.74 -1.47
CA ALA A 199 5.31 -4.75 -1.34
C ALA A 199 5.62 -3.59 -2.32
N ILE A 200 4.82 -3.48 -3.38
CA ILE A 200 4.91 -2.37 -4.32
C ILE A 200 3.77 -1.43 -4.00
N GLU A 201 4.09 -0.20 -3.60
CA GLU A 201 3.17 0.72 -2.91
C GLU A 201 3.31 2.17 -3.42
N PRO A 202 2.86 2.52 -4.64
CA PRO A 202 2.88 3.91 -5.08
C PRO A 202 2.04 4.81 -4.18
N MET A 203 2.71 5.85 -3.67
CA MET A 203 2.11 7.00 -3.01
C MET A 203 2.25 8.20 -3.95
N VAL A 204 1.11 8.73 -4.39
CA VAL A 204 1.04 9.72 -5.46
C VAL A 204 0.30 10.95 -4.98
N ASN A 205 0.96 12.10 -5.10
CA ASN A 205 0.42 13.39 -4.73
C ASN A 205 -0.11 14.11 -5.97
N GLU A 206 -1.23 14.81 -5.82
CA GLU A 206 -1.78 15.71 -6.83
C GLU A 206 -0.82 16.88 -7.13
N GLY A 207 -0.08 17.32 -6.11
CA GLY A 207 0.82 18.47 -6.16
C GLY A 207 2.29 18.10 -6.17
N THR A 208 3.05 18.65 -5.24
CA THR A 208 4.48 18.38 -5.05
C THR A 208 4.74 16.99 -4.46
N HIS A 209 5.92 16.41 -4.72
CA HIS A 209 6.35 15.14 -4.12
C HIS A 209 6.74 15.24 -2.65
N LYS A 210 6.85 16.48 -2.13
CA LYS A 210 7.34 16.74 -0.79
C LYS A 210 6.27 16.43 0.25
N VAL A 211 6.72 15.84 1.35
CA VAL A 211 5.87 15.43 2.47
C VAL A 211 6.49 15.88 3.79
N ARG A 212 5.67 15.93 4.83
CA ARG A 212 6.13 16.13 6.21
C ARG A 212 5.37 15.22 7.17
N ILE A 213 6.00 14.88 8.29
CA ILE A 213 5.39 14.07 9.35
C ILE A 213 4.71 15.01 10.35
N LEU A 214 3.50 14.68 10.80
CA LEU A 214 2.78 15.43 11.82
C LEU A 214 3.39 15.24 13.23
N PRO A 215 3.06 16.11 14.20
CA PRO A 215 3.54 15.98 15.58
C PRO A 215 3.14 14.68 16.30
N ASP A 216 2.16 13.94 15.77
CA ASP A 216 1.81 12.60 16.26
C ASP A 216 2.91 11.54 15.99
N GLY A 217 3.90 11.88 15.17
CA GLY A 217 5.06 11.05 14.84
C GLY A 217 4.80 9.99 13.77
N TRP A 218 3.59 9.94 13.21
CA TRP A 218 3.16 8.90 12.26
C TRP A 218 2.60 9.47 10.98
N THR A 219 1.59 10.32 11.08
CA THR A 219 0.80 10.76 9.92
C THR A 219 1.68 11.55 8.97
N VAL A 220 1.82 11.05 7.75
CA VAL A 220 2.57 11.72 6.68
C VAL A 220 1.58 12.52 5.84
N VAL A 221 1.90 13.78 5.56
CA VAL A 221 1.02 14.68 4.82
C VAL A 221 1.77 15.36 3.68
N THR A 222 1.06 15.69 2.60
CA THR A 222 1.61 16.53 1.53
C THR A 222 1.99 17.92 2.08
N GLU A 223 3.10 18.48 1.61
CA GLU A 223 3.52 19.82 2.05
C GLU A 223 2.59 20.94 1.56
N ASP A 224 1.96 20.76 0.39
CA ASP A 224 1.07 21.74 -0.23
C ASP A 224 -0.43 21.49 0.07
N VAL A 225 -0.73 20.51 0.95
CA VAL A 225 -2.09 20.18 1.42
C VAL A 225 -3.03 19.76 0.28
N LYS A 226 -2.46 19.31 -0.85
CA LYS A 226 -3.21 18.70 -1.94
C LYS A 226 -3.42 17.21 -1.70
N LEU A 227 -4.32 16.62 -2.49
CA LEU A 227 -4.70 15.21 -2.37
C LEU A 227 -3.52 14.26 -2.58
N SER A 228 -3.59 13.10 -1.93
CA SER A 228 -2.70 11.95 -2.12
C SER A 228 -3.53 10.67 -2.23
N ALA A 229 -3.03 9.70 -3.00
CA ALA A 229 -3.57 8.36 -3.06
C ALA A 229 -2.46 7.33 -2.86
N HIS A 230 -2.82 6.21 -2.24
CA HIS A 230 -1.96 5.07 -1.95
C HIS A 230 -2.64 3.77 -2.37
N PHE A 231 -1.94 2.96 -3.15
CA PHE A 231 -2.33 1.60 -3.50
C PHE A 231 -1.14 0.69 -3.31
N GLU A 232 -1.38 -0.55 -2.88
CA GLU A 232 -0.30 -1.51 -2.67
C GLU A 232 -0.74 -2.93 -2.97
N HIS A 233 0.20 -3.70 -3.53
CA HIS A 233 0.15 -5.15 -3.50
C HIS A 233 1.48 -5.76 -3.04
N SER A 234 1.38 -6.81 -2.23
CA SER A 234 2.43 -7.82 -2.09
C SER A 234 2.48 -8.70 -3.34
N VAL A 235 3.64 -8.75 -4.00
CA VAL A 235 3.87 -9.44 -5.27
C VAL A 235 5.05 -10.39 -5.17
N ALA A 236 4.84 -11.65 -5.54
CA ALA A 236 5.91 -12.62 -5.73
C ALA A 236 6.46 -12.55 -7.15
N ILE A 237 7.78 -12.51 -7.29
CA ILE A 237 8.44 -12.72 -8.58
C ILE A 237 8.60 -14.22 -8.77
N THR A 238 8.03 -14.76 -9.83
CA THR A 238 8.12 -16.18 -10.18
C THR A 238 8.81 -16.37 -11.54
N ASP A 239 9.11 -17.62 -11.90
CA ASP A 239 9.63 -17.94 -13.23
C ASP A 239 8.64 -17.61 -14.36
N ASN A 240 7.33 -17.51 -14.05
CA ASN A 240 6.28 -17.17 -15.01
C ASN A 240 5.94 -15.66 -15.02
N GLY A 241 6.65 -14.85 -14.22
CA GLY A 241 6.39 -13.43 -14.05
C GLY A 241 5.83 -13.06 -12.67
N PRO A 242 5.32 -11.83 -12.53
CA PRO A 242 4.76 -11.34 -11.26
C PRO A 242 3.46 -12.06 -10.90
N ASP A 243 3.32 -12.39 -9.63
CA ASP A 243 2.13 -13.01 -9.04
C ASP A 243 1.64 -12.16 -7.87
N ILE A 244 0.44 -11.59 -8.02
CA ILE A 244 -0.17 -10.72 -7.01
C ILE A 244 -0.75 -11.58 -5.90
N LEU A 245 -0.21 -11.46 -4.69
CA LEU A 245 -0.58 -12.29 -3.55
C LEU A 245 -1.80 -11.74 -2.79
N SER A 246 -2.04 -10.43 -2.85
CA SER A 246 -3.14 -9.73 -2.16
C SER A 246 -4.32 -9.39 -3.06
N LYS A 247 -4.67 -10.29 -4.00
CA LYS A 247 -5.85 -10.16 -4.88
C LYS A 247 -6.72 -11.41 -4.78
N ILE A 248 -8.02 -11.21 -4.52
CA ILE A 248 -9.03 -12.27 -4.57
C ILE A 248 -9.35 -12.56 -6.05
N GLN A 249 -9.37 -13.84 -6.42
CA GLN A 249 -9.71 -14.31 -7.76
C GLN A 249 -11.21 -14.32 -8.00
#